data_AF-A0A239DS17-F1
#
_entry.id   AF-A0A239DS17-F1
#
_cell.length_a   1.000
_cell.length_b   1.000
_cell.length_c   1.000
_cell.angle_alpha   90.00
_cell.angle_beta   90.00
_cell.angle_gamma   90.00
#
_symmetry.space_group_name_H-M   'P 1'
#
loop_
_entity.id
_entity.type
_entity.pdbx_description
1 polymer ?
#
loop_
_entity_poly.entity_id
_entity_poly.type
_entity_poly.pdbx_seq_one_letter_code
_entity_poly.pdbx_strand_id
1 'polypeptide(L)'
;MLVGRYFGSKEGLFAEVVEASMTERTVLTSDPAALARDVAAALVRRTAPDADSLDPFLLMLRSAPNPRAAEILRAGIENHVEAHLLDVAPQLRGTERAAMALSVVVGFWLMRSVIGSTTLNDTDEQALARRLEQVFALLLGD
;
A
#
# COMPACT_ATOMS: atom_id res chain seq x y z
N MET A 1 4.33 -20.90 26.51
CA MET A 1 4.84 -20.02 25.43
C MET A 1 3.72 -19.05 25.06
N LEU A 2 3.93 -17.73 25.12
CA LEU A 2 2.85 -16.73 24.93
C LEU A 2 2.22 -16.81 23.53
N VAL A 3 3.02 -17.04 22.49
CA VAL A 3 2.54 -17.14 21.09
C VAL A 3 1.49 -18.24 20.94
N GLY A 4 1.76 -19.45 21.42
CA GLY A 4 0.79 -20.56 21.33
C GLY A 4 -0.49 -20.35 22.15
N ARG A 5 -0.44 -19.52 23.21
CA ARG A 5 -1.61 -19.21 24.04
C ARG A 5 -2.54 -18.18 23.40
N TYR A 6 -2.00 -17.15 22.77
CA TYR A 6 -2.77 -16.03 22.22
C TYR A 6 -3.09 -16.18 20.73
N PHE A 7 -2.20 -16.81 19.98
CA PHE A 7 -2.25 -16.83 18.52
C PHE A 7 -2.28 -18.25 17.94
N GLY A 8 -2.17 -19.28 18.79
CA GLY A 8 -2.09 -20.69 18.39
C GLY A 8 -0.75 -21.09 17.76
N SER A 9 -0.23 -20.29 16.82
CA SER A 9 1.03 -20.52 16.12
C SER A 9 1.74 -19.21 15.77
N LYS A 10 2.98 -19.30 15.28
CA LYS A 10 3.69 -18.14 14.72
C LYS A 10 3.02 -17.63 13.44
N GLU A 11 2.40 -18.51 12.67
CA GLU A 11 1.61 -18.14 11.48
C GLU A 11 0.36 -17.37 11.87
N GLY A 12 -0.33 -17.80 12.94
CA GLY A 12 -1.47 -17.07 13.50
C GLY A 12 -1.08 -15.67 13.97
N LEU A 13 0.06 -15.55 14.66
CA LEU A 13 0.59 -14.24 15.04
C LEU A 13 0.90 -13.38 13.80
N PHE A 14 1.52 -13.96 12.76
CA PHE A 14 1.81 -13.22 11.53
C PHE A 14 0.54 -12.74 10.84
N ALA A 15 -0.51 -13.56 10.77
CA ALA A 15 -1.80 -13.19 10.21
C ALA A 15 -2.43 -12.00 10.96
N GLU A 16 -2.46 -12.02 12.29
CA GLU A 16 -2.97 -10.89 13.10
C GLU A 16 -2.16 -9.60 12.88
N VAL A 17 -0.84 -9.70 12.71
CA VAL A 17 0.00 -8.53 12.42
C VAL A 17 -0.31 -7.97 11.02
N VAL A 18 -0.50 -8.83 10.02
CA VAL A 18 -0.88 -8.41 8.66
C VAL A 18 -2.26 -7.75 8.68
N GLU A 19 -3.23 -8.36 9.36
CA GLU A 19 -4.58 -7.82 9.54
C GLU A 19 -4.54 -6.40 10.12
N ALA A 20 -3.87 -6.23 11.26
CA ALA A 20 -3.73 -4.94 11.92
C ALA A 20 -3.05 -3.89 11.02
N SER A 21 -2.04 -4.32 10.26
CA SER A 21 -1.28 -3.43 9.37
C SER A 21 -2.06 -2.98 8.14
N MET A 22 -2.97 -3.82 7.62
CA MET A 22 -3.77 -3.52 6.42
C MET A 22 -5.10 -2.84 6.76
N THR A 23 -5.59 -3.00 8.00
CA THR A 23 -6.81 -2.34 8.50
C THR A 23 -6.63 -0.84 8.70
N GLU A 24 -5.41 -0.38 8.97
CA GLU A 24 -5.13 1.04 9.18
C GLU A 24 -5.41 1.81 7.88
N ARG A 25 -6.56 2.51 7.85
CA ARG A 25 -7.05 3.29 6.72
C ARG A 25 -6.07 4.39 6.38
N THR A 26 -5.09 4.05 5.55
CA THR A 26 -4.08 4.99 5.12
C THR A 26 -4.57 5.71 3.88
N VAL A 27 -5.43 6.70 4.16
CA VAL A 27 -5.84 7.76 3.23
C VAL A 27 -6.39 7.24 1.92
N LEU A 28 -7.67 6.88 1.96
CA LEU A 28 -8.50 6.86 0.77
C LEU A 28 -9.66 7.79 1.04
N THR A 29 -9.78 8.79 0.18
CA THR A 29 -10.91 9.72 0.17
C THR A 29 -12.19 8.97 -0.16
N SER A 30 -13.32 9.46 0.34
CA SER A 30 -14.63 8.92 -0.06
C SER A 30 -15.12 9.52 -1.39
N ASP A 31 -14.37 10.45 -1.98
CA ASP A 31 -14.69 11.09 -3.26
C ASP A 31 -13.90 10.43 -4.41
N PRO A 32 -14.56 9.70 -5.33
CA PRO A 32 -13.92 9.07 -6.47
C PRO A 32 -13.19 10.08 -7.37
N ALA A 33 -13.69 11.32 -7.48
CA ALA A 33 -13.09 12.35 -8.34
C ALA A 33 -11.74 12.86 -7.79
N ALA A 34 -11.54 12.77 -6.48
CA ALA A 34 -10.30 13.19 -5.82
C ALA A 34 -9.32 12.02 -5.61
N LEU A 35 -9.73 10.78 -5.89
CA LEU A 35 -9.00 9.56 -5.54
C LEU A 35 -7.56 9.53 -6.07
N ALA A 36 -7.36 9.80 -7.37
CA ALA A 36 -6.02 9.79 -7.98
C ALA A 36 -5.07 10.81 -7.34
N ARG A 37 -5.57 12.03 -7.09
CA ARG A 37 -4.82 13.10 -6.44
C ARG A 37 -4.48 12.75 -4.99
N ASP A 38 -5.44 12.23 -4.26
CA ASP A 38 -5.30 11.96 -2.83
C ASP A 38 -4.36 10.77 -2.56
N VAL A 39 -4.44 9.71 -3.39
CA VAL A 39 -3.49 8.59 -3.35
C VAL A 39 -2.08 9.07 -3.67
N ALA A 40 -1.90 9.91 -4.71
CA ALA A 40 -0.60 10.46 -5.07
C ALA A 40 0.01 11.29 -3.92
N ALA A 41 -0.76 12.21 -3.36
CA ALA A 41 -0.31 13.07 -2.26
C ALA A 41 0.00 12.27 -0.98
N ALA A 42 -0.82 11.27 -0.66
CA ALA A 42 -0.58 10.39 0.48
C ALA A 42 0.69 9.56 0.31
N LEU A 43 0.90 8.99 -0.88
CA LEU A 43 2.09 8.19 -1.20
C LEU A 43 3.37 9.02 -1.06
N VAL A 44 3.41 10.23 -1.62
CA VAL A 44 4.57 11.11 -1.51
C VAL A 44 4.84 11.48 -0.05
N ARG A 45 3.82 11.93 0.69
CA ARG A 45 4.01 12.33 2.09
C ARG A 45 4.50 11.19 2.98
N ARG A 46 3.94 9.98 2.81
CA ARG A 46 4.29 8.81 3.64
C ARG A 46 5.65 8.21 3.33
N THR A 47 6.22 8.52 2.18
CA THR A 47 7.52 8.02 1.73
C THR A 47 8.58 9.13 1.70
N ALA A 48 8.30 10.27 2.34
CA ALA A 48 9.25 11.35 2.50
C ALA A 48 10.44 10.88 3.38
N PRO A 49 11.66 11.39 3.15
CA PRO A 49 12.86 10.98 3.91
C PRO A 49 12.75 11.15 5.43
N ASP A 50 11.91 12.08 5.89
CA ASP A 50 11.67 12.42 7.30
C ASP A 50 10.38 11.83 7.87
N ALA A 51 9.67 10.97 7.13
CA ALA A 51 8.47 10.30 7.61
C ALA A 51 8.80 9.22 8.66
N ASP A 52 8.02 9.18 9.74
CA ASP A 52 8.17 8.17 10.80
C ASP A 52 8.02 6.75 10.26
N SER A 53 9.04 5.90 10.46
CA SER A 53 9.07 4.52 9.95
C SER A 53 8.83 3.48 11.04
N LEU A 54 7.59 2.96 11.11
CA LEU A 54 7.34 1.59 11.53
C LEU A 54 6.54 0.97 10.40
N ASP A 55 7.23 0.32 9.47
CA ASP A 55 6.69 0.14 8.13
C ASP A 55 6.14 -1.28 7.90
N PRO A 56 4.80 -1.49 7.93
CA PRO A 56 4.14 -2.67 7.37
C PRO A 56 4.73 -3.15 6.05
N PHE A 57 5.18 -2.23 5.19
CA PHE A 57 5.78 -2.57 3.92
C PHE A 57 7.06 -3.41 4.09
N LEU A 58 7.92 -3.11 5.07
CA LEU A 58 9.12 -3.91 5.34
C LEU A 58 8.77 -5.31 5.86
N LEU A 59 7.69 -5.44 6.63
CA LEU A 59 7.16 -6.75 7.02
C LEU A 59 6.75 -7.55 5.79
N MET A 60 6.00 -6.94 4.88
CA MET A 60 5.59 -7.57 3.62
C MET A 60 6.80 -7.99 2.79
N LEU A 61 7.74 -7.08 2.56
CA LEU A 61 8.91 -7.28 1.70
C LEU A 61 9.79 -8.43 2.21
N ARG A 62 10.03 -8.50 3.52
CA ARG A 62 10.84 -9.56 4.14
C ARG A 62 10.14 -10.92 4.15
N SER A 63 8.80 -10.92 4.14
CA SER A 63 8.00 -12.14 4.27
C SER A 63 7.57 -12.72 2.92
N ALA A 64 7.50 -11.89 1.88
CA ALA A 64 7.03 -12.28 0.54
C ALA A 64 7.72 -13.51 -0.08
N PRO A 65 9.02 -13.80 0.15
CA PRO A 65 9.64 -15.01 -0.39
C PRO A 65 9.13 -16.32 0.23
N ASN A 66 8.49 -16.27 1.40
CA ASN A 66 7.86 -17.46 2.01
C ASN A 66 6.46 -17.65 1.40
N PRO A 67 6.17 -18.78 0.73
CA PRO A 67 4.89 -18.98 0.04
C PRO A 67 3.67 -18.82 0.95
N ARG A 68 3.75 -19.32 2.19
CA ARG A 68 2.65 -19.24 3.15
C ARG A 68 2.44 -17.81 3.65
N ALA A 69 3.51 -17.08 3.89
CA ALA A 69 3.41 -15.68 4.25
C ALA A 69 2.89 -14.83 3.09
N ALA A 70 3.28 -15.13 1.85
CA ALA A 70 2.76 -14.47 0.64
C ALA A 70 1.25 -14.68 0.49
N GLU A 71 0.73 -15.87 0.79
CA GLU A 71 -0.72 -16.14 0.81
C GLU A 71 -1.44 -15.26 1.84
N ILE A 72 -0.90 -15.16 3.06
CA ILE A 72 -1.48 -14.34 4.14
C ILE A 72 -1.44 -12.85 3.75
N LEU A 73 -0.32 -12.38 3.19
CA LEU A 73 -0.16 -11.01 2.71
C LEU A 73 -1.16 -10.66 1.61
N ARG A 74 -1.29 -11.54 0.61
CA ARG A 74 -2.23 -11.36 -0.49
C ARG A 74 -3.67 -11.28 0.02
N ALA A 75 -4.08 -12.18 0.91
CA ALA A 75 -5.41 -12.12 1.52
C ALA A 75 -5.62 -10.82 2.31
N GLY A 76 -4.61 -10.34 3.04
CA GLY A 76 -4.67 -9.07 3.76
C GLY A 76 -4.89 -7.88 2.82
N ILE A 77 -4.20 -7.83 1.68
CA ILE A 77 -4.38 -6.79 0.65
C ILE A 77 -5.78 -6.86 0.03
N GLU A 78 -6.19 -8.04 -0.43
CA GLU A 78 -7.47 -8.30 -1.08
C GLU A 78 -8.64 -7.88 -0.17
N ASN A 79 -8.60 -8.26 1.12
CA ASN A 79 -9.68 -8.02 2.07
C ASN A 79 -9.76 -6.58 2.61
N HIS A 80 -8.69 -5.79 2.49
CA HIS A 80 -8.61 -4.45 3.09
C HIS A 80 -8.34 -3.36 2.07
N VAL A 81 -7.08 -3.27 1.62
CA VAL A 81 -6.61 -2.15 0.80
C VAL A 81 -7.31 -2.16 -0.56
N GLU A 82 -7.37 -3.32 -1.20
CA GLU A 82 -8.04 -3.48 -2.50
C GLU A 82 -9.56 -3.37 -2.36
N ALA A 83 -10.15 -4.06 -1.38
CA ALA A 83 -11.59 -3.95 -1.11
C ALA A 83 -12.03 -2.49 -0.91
N HIS A 84 -11.28 -1.72 -0.11
CA HIS A 84 -11.59 -0.31 0.12
C HIS A 84 -11.43 0.54 -1.15
N LEU A 85 -10.39 0.29 -1.96
CA LEU A 85 -10.23 0.96 -3.25
C LEU A 85 -11.43 0.68 -4.17
N LEU A 86 -11.92 -0.56 -4.20
CA LEU A 86 -13.09 -0.96 -5.01
C LEU A 86 -14.41 -0.42 -4.47
N ASP A 87 -14.50 -0.10 -3.18
CA ASP A 87 -15.66 0.58 -2.60
C ASP A 87 -15.73 2.05 -3.04
N VAL A 88 -14.58 2.72 -3.13
CA VAL A 88 -14.50 4.11 -3.63
C VAL A 88 -14.59 4.16 -5.15
N ALA A 89 -14.00 3.19 -5.86
CA ALA A 89 -14.01 3.10 -7.32
C ALA A 89 -14.62 1.77 -7.83
N PRO A 90 -15.95 1.60 -7.74
CA PRO A 90 -16.65 0.39 -8.18
C PRO A 90 -16.40 -0.02 -9.62
N GLN A 91 -16.11 0.92 -10.50
CA GLN A 91 -15.84 0.71 -11.92
C GLN A 91 -14.57 -0.13 -12.17
N LEU A 92 -13.68 -0.23 -11.19
CA LEU A 92 -12.46 -1.03 -11.29
C LEU A 92 -12.71 -2.52 -11.01
N ARG A 93 -13.90 -2.90 -10.51
CA ARG A 93 -14.22 -4.30 -10.19
C ARG A 93 -14.14 -5.17 -11.44
N GLY A 94 -13.38 -6.27 -11.34
CA GLY A 94 -13.17 -7.20 -12.45
C GLY A 94 -12.14 -6.73 -13.49
N THR A 95 -11.46 -5.60 -13.24
CA THR A 95 -10.34 -5.11 -14.05
C THR A 95 -9.02 -5.31 -13.32
N GLU A 96 -7.91 -5.33 -14.06
CA GLU A 96 -6.54 -5.37 -13.51
C GLU A 96 -6.08 -4.03 -12.93
N ARG A 97 -6.83 -2.95 -13.17
CA ARG A 97 -6.42 -1.57 -12.92
C ARG A 97 -6.17 -1.29 -11.44
N ALA A 98 -6.98 -1.86 -10.54
CA ALA A 98 -6.79 -1.75 -9.10
C ALA A 98 -5.45 -2.39 -8.67
N ALA A 99 -5.17 -3.62 -9.13
CA ALA A 99 -3.91 -4.31 -8.87
C ALA A 99 -2.70 -3.56 -9.45
N MET A 100 -2.84 -2.96 -10.64
CA MET A 100 -1.80 -2.10 -11.23
C MET A 100 -1.54 -0.85 -10.37
N ALA A 101 -2.58 -0.18 -9.87
CA ALA A 101 -2.43 0.98 -9.00
C ALA A 101 -1.70 0.63 -7.69
N LEU A 102 -2.07 -0.48 -7.05
CA LEU A 102 -1.39 -0.97 -5.86
C LEU A 102 0.08 -1.34 -6.14
N SER A 103 0.37 -1.89 -7.32
CA SER A 103 1.74 -2.19 -7.75
C SER A 103 2.59 -0.92 -7.91
N VAL A 104 2.01 0.16 -8.44
CA VAL A 104 2.67 1.47 -8.54
C VAL A 104 2.97 2.04 -7.15
N VAL A 105 2.01 1.97 -6.22
CA VAL A 105 2.18 2.39 -4.82
C VAL A 105 3.37 1.67 -4.18
N VAL A 106 3.38 0.34 -4.26
CA VAL A 106 4.42 -0.51 -3.69
C VAL A 106 5.79 -0.24 -4.32
N GLY A 107 5.85 -0.15 -5.66
CA GLY A 107 7.10 0.09 -6.38
C GLY A 107 7.71 1.47 -6.06
N PHE A 108 6.88 2.51 -6.02
CA PHE A 108 7.34 3.85 -5.66
C PHE A 108 7.85 3.89 -4.21
N TRP A 109 7.12 3.28 -3.28
CA TRP A 109 7.53 3.16 -1.88
C TRP A 109 8.90 2.49 -1.76
N LEU A 110 9.08 1.32 -2.40
CA LEU A 110 10.34 0.59 -2.42
C LEU A 110 11.50 1.47 -2.91
N MET A 111 11.31 2.13 -4.05
CA MET A 111 12.34 2.96 -4.68
C MET A 111 12.74 4.16 -3.82
N ARG A 112 11.78 4.81 -3.15
CA ARG A 112 12.03 6.03 -2.38
C ARG A 112 12.52 5.75 -0.95
N SER A 113 11.87 4.82 -0.25
CA SER A 113 12.10 4.61 1.20
C SER A 113 13.08 3.49 1.53
N VAL A 114 13.17 2.45 0.70
CA VAL A 114 14.04 1.29 0.97
C VAL A 114 15.33 1.36 0.17
N ILE A 115 15.23 1.56 -1.14
CA ILE A 115 16.39 1.72 -2.02
C ILE A 115 17.03 3.10 -1.84
N GLY A 116 16.24 4.11 -1.49
CA GLY A 116 16.75 5.46 -1.24
C GLY A 116 17.14 6.18 -2.53
N SER A 117 16.29 6.11 -3.57
CA SER A 117 16.54 6.81 -4.84
C SER A 117 16.78 8.31 -4.62
N THR A 118 18.00 8.76 -4.90
CA THR A 118 18.40 10.17 -4.73
C THR A 118 17.52 11.10 -5.56
N THR A 119 17.25 10.76 -6.82
CA THR A 119 16.37 11.55 -7.67
C THR A 119 14.95 11.69 -7.09
N LEU A 120 14.39 10.62 -6.52
CA LEU A 120 13.05 10.68 -5.89
C LEU A 120 13.07 11.42 -4.55
N ASN A 121 14.20 11.41 -3.84
CA ASN A 121 14.34 12.09 -2.55
C ASN A 121 14.64 13.60 -2.71
N ASP A 122 15.34 13.99 -3.77
CA ASP A 122 15.72 15.38 -4.03
C ASP A 122 14.67 16.15 -4.86
N THR A 123 13.74 15.44 -5.50
CA THR A 123 12.67 16.09 -6.27
C THR A 123 11.61 16.70 -5.36
N ASP A 124 11.18 17.92 -5.68
CA ASP A 124 10.05 18.59 -5.02
C ASP A 124 8.81 17.68 -4.89
N GLU A 125 8.28 17.59 -3.68
CA GLU A 125 7.18 16.68 -3.35
C GLU A 125 5.91 16.97 -4.15
N GLN A 126 5.59 18.25 -4.37
CA GLN A 126 4.42 18.62 -5.16
C GLN A 126 4.60 18.21 -6.62
N ALA A 127 5.82 18.32 -7.16
CA ALA A 127 6.15 17.87 -8.50
C ALA A 127 6.10 16.33 -8.63
N LEU A 128 6.43 15.58 -7.58
CA LEU A 128 6.23 14.12 -7.54
C LEU A 128 4.74 13.78 -7.48
N ALA A 129 3.99 14.43 -6.59
CA ALA A 129 2.56 14.19 -6.41
C ALA A 129 1.78 14.44 -7.72
N ARG A 130 2.06 15.54 -8.43
CA ARG A 130 1.44 15.82 -9.74
C ARG A 130 1.71 14.75 -10.80
N ARG A 131 2.93 14.17 -10.82
CA ARG A 131 3.28 13.10 -11.77
C ARG A 131 2.59 11.79 -11.41
N LEU A 132 2.57 11.44 -10.13
CA LEU A 132 1.86 10.27 -9.65
C LEU A 132 0.35 10.39 -9.86
N GLU A 133 -0.23 11.57 -9.66
CA GLU A 133 -1.63 11.84 -9.94
C GLU A 133 -1.98 11.53 -11.41
N GLN A 134 -1.12 11.93 -12.36
CA GLN A 134 -1.32 11.59 -13.78
C GLN A 134 -1.30 10.08 -14.03
N VAL A 135 -0.39 9.35 -13.38
CA VAL A 135 -0.33 7.89 -13.49
C VAL A 135 -1.58 7.25 -12.88
N PHE A 136 -2.00 7.69 -11.70
CA PHE A 136 -3.20 7.16 -11.06
C PHE A 136 -4.47 7.58 -11.79
N ALA A 137 -4.53 8.72 -12.46
CA ALA A 137 -5.68 9.10 -13.28
C ALA A 137 -5.89 8.11 -14.44
N LEU A 138 -4.81 7.60 -15.04
CA LEU A 138 -4.90 6.55 -16.07
C LEU A 138 -5.42 5.23 -15.49
N LEU A 139 -5.03 4.89 -14.26
CA LEU A 139 -5.39 3.62 -13.62
C LEU A 139 -6.75 3.67 -12.89
N LEU A 140 -7.17 4.81 -12.38
CA LEU A 140 -8.34 4.95 -11.50
C LEU A 140 -9.47 5.79 -12.09
N GLY A 141 -9.21 6.55 -13.17
CA GLY A 141 -10.24 7.32 -13.87
C GLY A 141 -11.27 6.46 -14.59
N ASP A 142 -12.32 7.07 -15.13
CA ASP A 142 -13.37 6.35 -15.88
C ASP A 142 -12.83 5.64 -17.14
#